data_AF-X0WAK1-F1
#
_entry.id   AF-X0WAK1-F1
#
_cell.length_a   1.000
_cell.length_b   1.000
_cell.length_c   1.000
_cell.angle_alpha   90.00
_cell.angle_beta   90.00
_cell.angle_gamma   90.00
#
_symmetry.space_group_name_H-M   'P 1'
#
loop_
_entity.id
_entity.type
_entity.pdbx_description
1 polymer ?
#
loop_
_entity_poly.entity_id
_entity_poly.type
_entity_poly.pdbx_seq_one_letter_code
_entity_poly.pdbx_strand_id
1 'polypeptide(L)'
;MKKDSCVKPRSPRWLPAPFRSGWKLSRKINQTISEVLAASQAENLDSVEGFLSYRQGAVLFYFAYTQTLPGRVVEIGSFKGKSTVWLAKALELLQRDEKVVAIDPHINTGETGVVPIYDEKSSYDAFLKNLSRLNLPRWVEPIVATSETAAKNWNEQIRFL
;
A
#
# COMPACT_ATOMS: atom_id res chain seq x y z
N MET A 1 -9.47 5.86 20.47
CA MET A 1 -8.12 5.28 20.71
C MET A 1 -7.15 6.01 19.79
N LYS A 2 -6.13 6.73 20.30
CA LYS A 2 -5.15 7.41 19.41
C LYS A 2 -4.40 6.31 18.63
N LYS A 3 -4.67 6.17 17.33
CA LYS A 3 -3.88 5.28 16.46
C LYS A 3 -2.43 5.77 16.50
N ASP A 4 -1.49 4.87 16.82
CA ASP A 4 -0.06 5.18 16.89
C ASP A 4 0.50 5.35 15.46
N SER A 5 0.21 6.51 14.86
CA SER A 5 0.45 6.88 13.45
C SER A 5 1.92 7.13 13.12
N CYS A 6 2.80 7.23 14.10
CA CYS A 6 4.22 7.47 13.85
C CYS A 6 4.95 6.16 13.55
N VAL A 7 5.67 6.07 12.44
CA VAL A 7 6.59 4.96 12.13
C VAL A 7 7.74 4.98 13.13
N LYS A 8 7.99 3.85 13.81
CA LYS A 8 9.07 3.72 14.80
C LYS A 8 9.84 2.41 14.57
N PRO A 9 11.17 2.41 14.74
CA PRO A 9 11.96 1.20 14.59
C PRO A 9 11.68 0.22 15.72
N ARG A 10 11.69 -1.08 15.42
CA ARG A 10 11.72 -2.12 16.45
C ARG A 10 13.12 -2.18 17.03
N SER A 11 13.30 -1.60 18.21
CA SER A 11 14.59 -1.54 18.89
C SER A 11 14.39 -1.46 20.39
N PRO A 12 15.34 -1.96 21.20
CA PRO A 12 15.21 -1.89 22.65
C PRO A 12 15.08 -0.45 23.12
N ARG A 13 14.12 -0.20 24.03
CA ARG A 13 13.84 1.17 24.52
C ARG A 13 15.03 1.78 25.27
N TRP A 14 15.94 0.96 25.81
CA TRP A 14 17.15 1.40 26.52
C TRP A 14 18.25 1.92 25.58
N LEU A 15 18.22 1.56 24.30
CA LEU A 15 19.22 2.04 23.34
C LEU A 15 18.90 3.49 22.95
N PRO A 16 19.86 4.43 22.93
CA PRO A 16 19.56 5.80 22.52
C PRO A 16 19.12 5.87 21.05
N ALA A 17 18.22 6.80 20.75
CA ALA A 17 17.56 6.96 19.46
C ALA A 17 18.49 6.86 18.22
N PRO A 18 19.63 7.57 18.12
CA PRO A 18 20.48 7.52 16.92
C PRO A 18 21.16 6.16 16.69
N PHE A 19 21.26 5.32 17.73
CA PHE A 19 21.87 3.99 17.64
C PHE A 19 20.83 2.89 17.36
N ARG A 20 19.53 3.22 17.38
CA ARG A 20 18.47 2.28 17.02
C ARG A 20 18.48 2.06 15.51
N SER A 21 18.68 0.81 15.08
CA SER A 21 18.56 0.43 13.67
C SER A 21 17.23 0.91 13.09
N GLY A 22 17.26 1.57 11.94
CA GLY A 22 16.08 2.12 11.29
C GLY A 22 15.56 3.47 11.84
N TRP A 23 16.17 4.05 12.88
CA TRP A 23 15.70 5.33 13.43
C TRP A 23 15.76 6.47 12.42
N LYS A 24 16.90 6.65 11.73
CA LYS A 24 17.05 7.68 10.69
C LYS A 24 16.00 7.52 9.59
N LEU A 25 15.75 6.29 9.14
CA LEU A 25 14.73 5.99 8.12
C LEU A 25 13.32 6.29 8.64
N SER A 26 12.98 5.86 9.86
CA SER A 26 11.66 6.17 10.44
C SER A 26 11.42 7.68 10.55
N ARG A 27 12.45 8.46 10.88
CA ARG A 27 12.34 9.92 10.95
C ARG A 27 12.10 10.50 9.56
N LYS A 28 12.82 10.05 8.53
CA LYS A 28 12.59 10.45 7.13
C LYS A 28 11.17 10.12 6.67
N ILE A 29 10.68 8.91 6.96
CA ILE A 29 9.32 8.49 6.59
C ILE A 29 8.29 9.40 7.26
N ASN A 30 8.36 9.57 8.58
CA ASN A 30 7.41 10.41 9.30
C ASN A 30 7.42 11.85 8.80
N GLN A 31 8.62 12.42 8.58
CA GLN A 31 8.78 13.77 8.06
C GLN A 31 8.14 13.91 6.68
N THR A 32 8.47 12.99 5.74
CA THR A 32 7.91 12.99 4.39
C THR A 32 6.38 12.93 4.44
N ILE A 33 5.81 11.99 5.20
CA ILE A 33 4.35 11.85 5.33
C ILE A 33 3.71 13.13 5.86
N SER A 34 4.28 13.75 6.90
CA SER A 34 3.73 15.00 7.44
C SER A 34 3.86 16.20 6.51
N GLU A 35 4.84 16.19 5.60
CA GLU A 35 5.08 17.27 4.64
C GLU A 35 4.16 17.16 3.43
N VAL A 36 3.86 15.94 2.95
CA VAL A 36 3.19 15.72 1.65
C VAL A 36 1.74 15.24 1.77
N LEU A 37 1.34 14.68 2.92
CA LEU A 37 -0.02 14.22 3.17
C LEU A 37 -0.64 14.99 4.35
N ALA A 38 -1.83 15.55 4.11
CA ALA A 38 -2.65 16.02 5.22
C ALA A 38 -3.07 14.85 6.11
N ALA A 39 -3.17 15.08 7.42
CA ALA A 39 -3.57 14.04 8.38
C ALA A 39 -4.90 13.36 8.00
N SER A 40 -5.88 14.14 7.53
CA SER A 40 -7.18 13.62 7.07
C SER A 40 -7.06 12.73 5.83
N GLN A 41 -6.13 13.02 4.92
CA GLN A 41 -5.87 12.15 3.77
C GLN A 41 -5.28 10.82 4.24
N ALA A 42 -4.28 10.85 5.12
CA ALA A 42 -3.67 9.63 5.66
C ALA A 42 -4.68 8.77 6.46
N GLU A 43 -5.58 9.41 7.22
CA GLU A 43 -6.68 8.73 7.91
C GLU A 43 -7.67 8.08 6.94
N ASN A 44 -8.01 8.77 5.84
CA ASN A 44 -8.87 8.22 4.80
C ASN A 44 -8.24 7.01 4.10
N LEU A 45 -6.93 7.01 3.84
CA LEU A 45 -6.24 5.82 3.32
C LEU A 45 -6.27 4.66 4.33
N ASP A 46 -5.97 4.94 5.60
CA ASP A 46 -5.97 3.91 6.65
C ASP A 46 -7.38 3.39 7.03
N SER A 47 -8.43 4.10 6.61
CA SER A 47 -9.83 3.69 6.78
C SER A 47 -10.25 2.54 5.88
N VAL A 48 -9.52 2.28 4.79
CA VAL A 48 -9.77 1.13 3.92
C VAL A 48 -9.58 -0.15 4.73
N GLU A 49 -10.51 -1.09 4.58
CA GLU A 49 -10.43 -2.39 5.22
C GLU A 49 -9.28 -3.22 4.64
N GLY A 50 -8.50 -3.89 5.50
CA GLY A 50 -7.42 -4.76 5.07
C GLY A 50 -6.36 -4.99 6.16
N PHE A 51 -5.43 -5.91 5.87
CA PHE A 51 -4.42 -6.41 6.81
C PHE A 51 -3.11 -5.60 6.79
N LEU A 52 -3.25 -4.28 6.83
CA LEU A 52 -2.14 -3.34 6.81
C LEU A 52 -2.31 -2.33 7.95
N SER A 53 -1.27 -2.15 8.77
CA SER A 53 -1.24 -1.06 9.75
C SER A 53 -0.93 0.28 9.07
N TYR A 54 -1.37 1.38 9.68
CA TYR A 54 -1.00 2.74 9.27
C TYR A 54 0.51 2.87 8.98
N ARG A 55 1.35 2.34 9.88
CA ARG A 55 2.81 2.44 9.77
C ARG A 55 3.34 1.72 8.53
N GLN A 56 2.78 0.56 8.19
CA GLN A 56 3.15 -0.15 6.98
C GLN A 56 2.67 0.62 5.73
N GLY A 57 1.46 1.18 5.75
CA GLY A 57 0.98 2.06 4.68
C GLY A 57 1.87 3.28 4.45
N ALA A 58 2.29 3.96 5.52
CA ALA A 58 3.23 5.08 5.46
C ALA A 58 4.59 4.68 4.87
N VAL A 59 5.08 3.48 5.17
CA VAL A 59 6.33 2.94 4.59
C VAL A 59 6.16 2.67 3.09
N LEU A 60 5.06 2.03 2.68
CA LEU A 60 4.75 1.77 1.27
C LEU A 60 4.65 3.06 0.46
N PHE A 61 3.90 4.03 0.98
CA PHE A 61 3.80 5.37 0.39
C PHE A 61 5.17 6.01 0.26
N TYR A 62 5.99 6.02 1.32
CA TYR A 62 7.31 6.65 1.28
C TYR A 62 8.20 6.06 0.18
N PHE A 63 8.24 4.73 0.04
CA PHE A 63 9.04 4.11 -1.02
C PHE A 63 8.48 4.38 -2.42
N ALA A 64 7.16 4.34 -2.61
CA ALA A 64 6.54 4.70 -3.88
C ALA A 64 6.76 6.18 -4.25
N TYR A 65 6.79 7.07 -3.24
CA TYR A 65 6.92 8.53 -3.42
C TYR A 65 8.37 8.98 -3.64
N THR A 66 9.35 8.33 -3.02
CA THR A 66 10.76 8.78 -3.06
C THR A 66 11.62 8.09 -4.10
N GLN A 67 11.17 6.97 -4.67
CA GLN A 67 11.93 6.24 -5.67
C GLN A 67 11.95 6.98 -7.02
N THR A 68 13.13 7.12 -7.61
CA THR A 68 13.34 7.80 -8.91
C THR A 68 13.63 6.85 -10.06
N LEU A 69 13.84 5.55 -9.77
CA LEU A 69 14.04 4.54 -10.79
C LEU A 69 12.86 4.47 -11.79
N PRO A 70 13.08 4.05 -13.04
CA PRO A 70 12.01 3.73 -13.97
C PRO A 70 11.32 2.41 -13.61
N GLY A 71 10.12 2.18 -14.15
CA GLY A 71 9.37 0.93 -14.00
C GLY A 71 8.06 1.06 -13.23
N ARG A 72 7.28 -0.02 -13.20
CA ARG A 72 5.97 -0.12 -12.55
C ARG A 72 6.10 -0.33 -11.04
N VAL A 73 5.12 0.17 -10.30
CA VAL A 73 4.84 -0.31 -8.94
C VAL A 73 3.91 -1.50 -9.09
N VAL A 74 4.28 -2.65 -8.55
CA VAL A 74 3.48 -3.87 -8.58
C VAL A 74 3.08 -4.23 -7.17
N GLU A 75 1.89 -4.76 -6.99
CA GLU A 75 1.40 -5.31 -5.73
C GLU A 75 0.80 -6.68 -6.01
N ILE A 76 1.15 -7.67 -5.20
CA ILE A 76 0.56 -9.01 -5.24
C ILE A 76 -0.24 -9.23 -3.96
N GLY A 77 -1.56 -9.45 -4.11
CA GLY A 77 -2.52 -9.52 -3.01
C GLY A 77 -3.04 -8.12 -2.65
N SER A 78 -4.03 -7.65 -3.41
CA SER A 78 -4.62 -6.32 -3.24
C SER A 78 -5.85 -6.33 -2.32
N PHE A 79 -6.55 -7.47 -2.18
CA PHE A 79 -7.75 -7.64 -1.37
C PHE A 79 -8.77 -6.48 -1.58
N LYS A 80 -9.11 -5.71 -0.53
CA LYS A 80 -10.01 -4.55 -0.60
C LYS A 80 -9.27 -3.22 -0.90
N GLY A 81 -7.97 -3.28 -1.18
CA GLY A 81 -7.16 -2.19 -1.72
C GLY A 81 -6.40 -1.35 -0.69
N LYS A 82 -6.25 -1.82 0.56
CA LYS A 82 -5.67 -0.99 1.63
C LYS A 82 -4.25 -0.53 1.32
N SER A 83 -3.35 -1.43 0.92
CA SER A 83 -1.99 -1.06 0.50
C SER A 83 -1.98 -0.34 -0.85
N THR A 84 -2.80 -0.79 -1.80
CA THR A 84 -2.96 -0.18 -3.12
C THR A 84 -3.22 1.31 -3.05
N VAL A 85 -4.13 1.77 -2.17
CA VAL A 85 -4.47 3.20 -2.09
C VAL A 85 -3.32 4.06 -1.56
N TRP A 86 -2.45 3.52 -0.69
CA TRP A 86 -1.25 4.23 -0.25
C TRP A 86 -0.23 4.36 -1.39
N LEU A 87 -0.02 3.29 -2.16
CA LEU A 87 0.86 3.30 -3.33
C LEU A 87 0.34 4.27 -4.41
N ALA A 88 -0.94 4.18 -4.74
CA ALA A 88 -1.58 5.02 -5.76
C ALA A 88 -1.59 6.49 -5.36
N LYS A 89 -1.77 6.80 -4.06
CA LYS A 89 -1.71 8.16 -3.55
C LYS A 89 -0.33 8.79 -3.70
N ALA A 90 0.75 8.01 -3.58
CA ALA A 90 2.09 8.50 -3.87
C ALA A 90 2.25 8.88 -5.35
N LEU A 91 1.75 8.04 -6.27
CA LEU A 91 1.81 8.31 -7.71
C LEU A 91 0.94 9.53 -8.10
N GLU A 92 -0.23 9.68 -7.47
CA GLU A 92 -1.12 10.82 -7.66
C GLU A 92 -0.46 12.15 -7.27
N LEU A 93 0.15 12.23 -6.08
CA LEU A 93 0.83 13.45 -5.63
C LEU A 93 2.03 13.82 -6.52
N LEU A 94 2.69 12.82 -7.11
CA LEU A 94 3.78 13.02 -8.07
C LEU A 94 3.30 13.27 -9.51
N GLN A 95 1.99 13.20 -9.77
CA GLN A 95 1.40 13.26 -11.12
C GLN A 95 2.07 12.29 -12.11
N ARG A 96 2.36 11.07 -11.63
CA ARG A 96 2.95 10.00 -12.45
C ARG A 96 1.92 9.46 -13.43
N ASP A 97 2.38 9.15 -14.64
CA ASP A 97 1.57 8.46 -15.65
C ASP A 97 1.55 6.94 -15.42
N GLU A 98 2.56 6.42 -14.71
CA GLU A 98 2.60 5.01 -14.32
C GLU A 98 1.49 4.68 -13.32
N LYS A 99 1.01 3.43 -13.37
CA LYS A 99 0.00 2.92 -12.45
C LYS A 99 0.58 1.86 -11.53
N VAL A 100 0.00 1.75 -10.33
CA VAL A 100 0.14 0.58 -9.48
C VAL A 100 -0.57 -0.59 -10.16
N VAL A 101 0.18 -1.63 -10.51
CA VAL A 101 -0.40 -2.87 -11.01
C VAL A 101 -0.75 -3.76 -9.80
N ALA A 102 -2.04 -3.88 -9.52
CA ALA A 102 -2.56 -4.60 -8.36
C ALA A 102 -3.08 -5.98 -8.81
N ILE A 103 -2.36 -7.04 -8.46
CA ILE A 103 -2.62 -8.41 -8.89
C ILE A 103 -3.28 -9.18 -7.75
N ASP A 104 -4.52 -9.63 -7.95
CA ASP A 104 -5.24 -10.47 -6.99
C ASP A 104 -6.34 -11.26 -7.70
N PRO A 105 -6.52 -12.57 -7.44
CA PRO A 105 -7.66 -13.31 -7.97
C PRO A 105 -9.02 -12.77 -7.51
N HIS A 106 -9.05 -12.04 -6.38
CA HIS A 106 -10.23 -11.58 -5.67
C HIS A 106 -11.26 -12.68 -5.41
N ILE A 107 -10.79 -13.89 -5.13
CA ILE A 107 -11.66 -15.03 -4.81
C ILE A 107 -11.84 -15.15 -3.30
N ASN A 108 -13.07 -15.46 -2.88
CA ASN A 108 -13.33 -15.95 -1.54
C ASN A 108 -13.41 -17.46 -1.59
N THR A 109 -12.43 -18.15 -0.99
CA THR A 109 -12.42 -19.62 -0.98
C THR A 109 -13.31 -20.20 0.11
N GLY A 110 -13.73 -19.41 1.11
CA GLY A 110 -14.43 -19.90 2.30
C GLY A 110 -13.57 -20.79 3.22
N GLU A 111 -12.32 -21.06 2.84
CA GLU A 111 -11.41 -21.94 3.57
C GLU A 111 -10.58 -21.13 4.56
N THR A 112 -10.65 -21.54 5.83
CA THR A 112 -9.88 -20.89 6.90
C THR A 112 -8.38 -21.10 6.65
N GLY A 113 -7.63 -19.99 6.58
CA GLY A 113 -6.18 -20.02 6.43
C GLY A 113 -5.67 -19.95 4.99
N VAL A 114 -6.56 -19.96 3.99
CA VAL A 114 -6.18 -19.78 2.57
C VAL A 114 -6.28 -18.30 2.16
N VAL A 115 -7.45 -17.69 2.39
CA VAL A 115 -7.66 -16.25 2.26
C VAL A 115 -8.27 -15.72 3.57
N PRO A 116 -8.18 -14.39 3.83
CA PRO A 116 -8.95 -13.79 4.90
C PRO A 116 -10.43 -14.15 4.81
N ILE A 117 -11.07 -14.35 5.95
CA ILE A 117 -12.52 -14.60 6.00
C ILE A 117 -13.25 -13.26 5.85
N TYR A 118 -14.14 -13.17 4.88
CA TYR A 118 -15.06 -12.06 4.64
C TYR A 118 -16.35 -12.60 4.03
N ASP A 119 -17.46 -11.85 4.14
CA ASP A 119 -18.79 -12.35 3.76
C ASP A 119 -19.05 -12.25 2.25
N GLU A 120 -18.41 -11.29 1.58
CA GLU A 120 -18.62 -11.05 0.16
C GLU A 120 -18.04 -12.20 -0.69
N LYS A 121 -18.70 -12.54 -1.82
CA LYS A 121 -18.22 -13.57 -2.75
C LYS A 121 -16.85 -13.26 -3.36
N SER A 122 -16.51 -11.97 -3.43
CA SER A 122 -15.27 -11.45 -3.98
C SER A 122 -14.94 -10.12 -3.31
N SER A 123 -13.65 -9.84 -3.12
CA SER A 123 -13.18 -8.54 -2.63
C SER A 123 -13.11 -7.47 -3.73
N TYR A 124 -13.31 -7.83 -5.00
CA TYR A 124 -13.09 -6.94 -6.15
C TYR A 124 -14.02 -5.73 -6.18
N ASP A 125 -15.31 -5.91 -5.89
CA ASP A 125 -16.27 -4.78 -5.86
C ASP A 125 -15.92 -3.78 -4.76
N ALA A 126 -15.52 -4.28 -3.58
CA ALA A 126 -15.05 -3.45 -2.48
C ALA A 126 -13.74 -2.72 -2.84
N PHE A 127 -12.83 -3.40 -3.54
CA PHE A 127 -11.61 -2.79 -4.08
C PHE A 127 -11.92 -1.61 -5.01
N LEU A 128 -12.75 -1.81 -6.04
CA LEU A 128 -13.13 -0.75 -6.98
C LEU A 128 -13.89 0.40 -6.29
N LYS A 129 -14.77 0.08 -5.33
CA LYS A 129 -15.49 1.07 -4.52
C LYS A 129 -14.52 1.92 -3.69
N ASN A 130 -13.50 1.32 -3.09
CA ASN A 130 -12.50 2.05 -2.31
C ASN A 130 -11.62 2.95 -3.19
N LEU A 131 -11.19 2.49 -4.37
CA LEU A 131 -10.48 3.33 -5.34
C LEU A 131 -11.31 4.53 -5.77
N SER A 132 -12.58 4.30 -6.11
CA SER A 132 -13.50 5.35 -6.55
C SER A 132 -13.77 6.36 -5.43
N ARG A 133 -14.05 5.89 -4.21
CA ARG A 133 -14.27 6.73 -3.02
C ARG A 133 -13.09 7.66 -2.72
N LEU A 134 -11.87 7.23 -3.03
CA LEU A 134 -10.64 8.00 -2.80
C LEU A 134 -10.14 8.76 -4.04
N ASN A 135 -10.88 8.70 -5.16
CA ASN A 135 -10.52 9.30 -6.45
C ASN A 135 -9.17 8.82 -7.02
N LEU A 136 -8.85 7.53 -6.83
CA LEU A 136 -7.60 6.93 -7.29
C LEU A 136 -7.65 5.99 -8.50
N PRO A 137 -8.78 5.75 -9.22
CA PRO A 137 -8.80 4.73 -10.28
C PRO A 137 -7.85 5.03 -11.44
N ARG A 138 -7.47 6.30 -11.65
CA ARG A 138 -6.50 6.70 -12.69
C ARG A 138 -5.10 6.09 -12.48
N TRP A 139 -4.68 5.91 -11.23
CA TRP A 139 -3.32 5.48 -10.87
C TRP A 139 -3.22 3.99 -10.54
N VAL A 140 -4.27 3.22 -10.81
CA VAL A 140 -4.33 1.79 -10.50
C VAL A 140 -4.74 1.00 -11.74
N GLU A 141 -4.05 -0.11 -11.97
CA GLU A 141 -4.36 -1.11 -12.96
C GLU A 141 -4.61 -2.44 -12.25
N PRO A 142 -5.88 -2.83 -12.04
CA PRO A 142 -6.19 -4.13 -11.47
C PRO A 142 -5.97 -5.24 -12.48
N ILE A 143 -5.30 -6.32 -12.06
CA ILE A 143 -5.22 -7.59 -12.79
C ILE A 143 -5.89 -8.66 -11.93
N VAL A 144 -7.09 -9.06 -12.35
CA VAL A 144 -7.86 -10.11 -11.65
C VAL A 144 -7.36 -11.48 -12.09
N ALA A 145 -6.27 -11.94 -11.49
CA ALA A 145 -5.63 -13.22 -11.80
C ALA A 145 -4.76 -13.71 -10.63
N THR A 146 -4.39 -14.98 -10.65
CA THR A 146 -3.31 -15.47 -9.78
C THR A 146 -1.98 -14.85 -10.15
N SER A 147 -1.06 -14.77 -9.20
CA SER A 147 0.29 -14.26 -9.44
C SER A 147 1.04 -15.10 -10.46
N GLU A 148 0.86 -16.43 -10.48
CA GLU A 148 1.49 -17.28 -11.50
C GLU A 148 0.97 -16.98 -12.90
N THR A 149 -0.33 -16.68 -13.02
CA THR A 149 -0.94 -16.33 -14.31
C THR A 149 -0.46 -14.97 -14.79
N ALA A 150 -0.43 -13.97 -13.91
CA ALA A 150 0.07 -12.63 -14.24
C ALA A 150 1.57 -12.66 -14.63
N ALA A 151 2.39 -13.43 -13.92
CA ALA A 151 3.82 -13.50 -14.15
C ALA A 151 4.21 -14.07 -15.52
N LYS A 152 3.40 -14.99 -16.09
CA LYS A 152 3.69 -15.63 -17.39
C LYS A 152 3.87 -14.64 -18.54
N ASN A 153 3.12 -13.54 -18.52
CA ASN A 153 3.12 -12.54 -19.58
C ASN A 153 3.80 -11.23 -19.15
N TRP A 154 4.43 -11.21 -17.97
CA TRP A 154 5.04 -9.99 -17.45
C TRP A 154 6.36 -9.70 -18.18
N ASN A 155 6.43 -8.54 -18.81
CA ASN A 155 7.61 -8.09 -19.57
C ASN A 155 8.00 -6.62 -19.29
N GLU A 156 7.37 -5.99 -18.29
CA GLU A 156 7.65 -4.61 -17.89
C GLU A 156 8.69 -4.56 -16.76
N GLN A 157 9.47 -3.48 -16.70
CA GLN A 157 10.40 -3.27 -15.59
C GLN A 157 9.63 -3.02 -14.28
N ILE A 158 10.01 -3.71 -13.20
CA ILE A 158 9.48 -3.47 -11.86
C ILE A 158 10.42 -2.54 -11.11
N ARG A 159 9.86 -1.45 -10.58
CA ARG A 159 10.56 -0.48 -9.73
C ARG A 159 10.40 -0.80 -8.25
N PHE A 160 9.20 -1.23 -7.87
CA PHE A 160 8.80 -1.50 -6.51
C PHE A 160 7.73 -2.61 -6.51
N LEU A 161 7.86 -3.56 -5.58
CA LEU A 161 7.00 -4.72 -5.40
C LEU A 161 6.72 -4.91 -3.90
#